data_AF-A0A285QE42-F1
#
_entry.id   AF-A0A285QE42-F1
#
_cell.length_a   1.000
_cell.length_b   1.000
_cell.length_c   1.000
_cell.angle_alpha   90.00
_cell.angle_beta   90.00
_cell.angle_gamma   90.00
#
_symmetry.space_group_name_H-M   'P 1'
#
loop_
_entity.id
_entity.type
_entity.pdbx_description
1 polymer ?
#
loop_
_entity_poly.entity_id
_entity_poly.type
_entity_poly.pdbx_seq_one_letter_code
_entity_poly.pdbx_strand_id
1 'polypeptide(L)'
;MKYISAAEFKAKCLKLMDEVQATGEPITVTKRGKPVAVLQPPVSASHDDGALIGCATLPTYRYDDPFAPAVDPSEWNALNPDKRDGLFWS
;
A
#
# COMPACT_ATOMS: atom_id res chain seq x y z
N MET A 1 -15.41 -19.44 5.77
CA MET A 1 -14.42 -18.41 6.16
C MET A 1 -13.51 -18.97 7.24
N LYS A 2 -12.23 -19.12 6.93
CA LYS A 2 -11.22 -19.78 7.78
C LYS A 2 -10.44 -18.74 8.58
N TYR A 3 -10.09 -19.03 9.83
CA TYR A 3 -9.29 -18.15 10.68
C TYR A 3 -7.96 -18.79 11.02
N ILE A 4 -6.88 -18.06 10.83
CA ILE A 4 -5.51 -18.53 11.14
C ILE A 4 -4.77 -17.49 11.98
N SER A 5 -3.75 -17.93 12.70
CA SER A 5 -2.86 -17.01 13.42
C SER A 5 -1.84 -16.38 12.47
N ALA A 6 -1.33 -15.20 12.83
CA ALA A 6 -0.24 -14.55 12.10
C ALA A 6 1.04 -15.41 12.04
N ALA A 7 1.29 -16.25 13.05
CA ALA A 7 2.41 -17.18 13.06
C ALA A 7 2.23 -18.29 12.02
N GLU A 8 1.01 -18.85 11.91
CA GLU A 8 0.70 -19.85 10.89
C GLU A 8 0.72 -19.24 9.48
N PHE A 9 0.19 -18.03 9.32
CA PHE A 9 0.26 -17.29 8.07
C PHE A 9 1.73 -17.08 7.64
N LYS A 10 2.60 -16.63 8.54
CA LYS A 10 4.04 -16.45 8.24
C LYS A 10 4.70 -17.76 7.81
N ALA A 11 4.34 -18.88 8.43
CA ALA A 11 4.93 -20.19 8.12
C ALA A 11 4.43 -20.80 6.80
N LYS A 12 3.20 -20.47 6.37
CA LYS A 12 2.52 -21.12 5.23
C LYS A 12 2.03 -20.15 4.15
N CYS A 13 2.58 -18.94 4.11
CA CYS A 13 2.06 -17.81 3.34
C CYS A 13 1.75 -18.17 1.87
N LEU A 14 2.74 -18.66 1.13
CA LEU A 14 2.61 -18.99 -0.29
C LEU A 14 1.55 -20.09 -0.53
N LYS A 15 1.63 -21.18 0.24
CA LYS A 15 0.65 -22.28 0.15
C LYS A 15 -0.78 -21.79 0.39
N LEU A 16 -0.98 -20.87 1.33
CA LEU A 16 -2.29 -20.30 1.63
C LEU A 16 -2.77 -19.39 0.49
N MET A 17 -1.88 -18.64 -0.17
CA MET A 17 -2.23 -17.87 -1.36
C MET A 17 -2.70 -18.78 -2.50
N ASP A 18 -1.99 -19.88 -2.75
CA ASP A 18 -2.39 -20.88 -3.75
C ASP A 18 -3.74 -21.51 -3.41
N GLU A 19 -3.96 -21.88 -2.13
CA GLU A 19 -5.22 -22.44 -1.64
C GLU A 19 -6.39 -21.46 -1.86
N VAL A 20 -6.21 -20.19 -1.51
CA VAL A 20 -7.22 -19.14 -1.72
C VAL A 20 -7.49 -18.91 -3.21
N GLN A 21 -6.46 -18.96 -4.06
CA GLN A 21 -6.64 -18.82 -5.50
C GLN A 21 -7.40 -20.01 -6.10
N ALA A 22 -7.09 -21.24 -5.67
CA ALA A 22 -7.72 -22.45 -6.19
C ALA A 22 -9.15 -22.64 -5.70
N THR A 23 -9.44 -22.29 -4.44
CA THR A 23 -10.75 -22.51 -3.81
C THR A 23 -11.67 -21.30 -3.93
N GLY A 24 -11.11 -20.10 -4.06
CA GLY A 24 -11.86 -18.85 -3.95
C GLY A 24 -12.30 -18.51 -2.52
N GLU A 25 -11.97 -19.33 -1.52
CA GLU A 25 -12.42 -19.11 -0.15
C GLU A 25 -11.52 -18.12 0.59
N PRO A 26 -12.08 -17.07 1.22
CA PRO A 26 -11.28 -16.11 1.97
C PRO A 26 -10.82 -16.64 3.34
N ILE A 27 -9.61 -16.25 3.72
CA ILE A 27 -8.96 -16.59 5.00
C ILE A 27 -8.67 -15.33 5.80
N THR A 28 -9.11 -15.28 7.06
CA THR A 28 -8.83 -14.18 7.98
C THR A 28 -7.61 -14.49 8.84
N VAL A 29 -6.63 -13.61 8.82
CA VAL A 29 -5.43 -13.69 9.66
C VAL A 29 -5.68 -12.92 10.95
N THR A 30 -5.36 -13.55 12.08
CA THR A 30 -5.53 -12.99 13.42
C THR A 30 -4.19 -12.83 14.14
N LYS A 31 -4.07 -11.80 14.97
CA LYS A 31 -2.94 -11.60 15.88
C LYS A 31 -3.49 -11.36 17.27
N ARG A 32 -3.12 -12.23 18.22
CA ARG A 32 -3.64 -12.20 19.61
C ARG A 32 -5.18 -12.21 19.66
N GLY A 33 -5.80 -13.08 18.86
CA GLY A 33 -7.26 -13.22 18.79
C GLY A 33 -8.00 -12.11 18.04
N LYS A 34 -7.30 -11.07 17.57
CA LYS A 34 -7.91 -9.97 16.81
C LYS A 34 -7.65 -10.14 15.32
N PRO A 35 -8.65 -10.00 14.44
CA PRO A 35 -8.44 -10.01 12.99
C PRO A 35 -7.57 -8.82 12.56
N VAL A 36 -6.60 -9.06 11.69
CA VAL A 36 -5.64 -8.03 11.22
C VAL A 36 -5.48 -7.97 9.71
N ALA A 37 -5.82 -9.05 8.98
CA ALA A 37 -5.78 -9.09 7.52
C ALA A 37 -6.75 -10.15 6.99
N VAL A 38 -7.11 -10.05 5.71
CA VAL A 38 -7.91 -11.05 4.99
C VAL A 38 -7.20 -11.35 3.68
N LEU A 39 -6.99 -12.64 3.41
CA LEU A 39 -6.51 -13.16 2.15
C LEU A 39 -7.73 -13.58 1.32
N GLN A 40 -7.88 -12.99 0.14
CA GLN A 40 -9.00 -13.22 -0.77
C GLN A 40 -8.47 -13.46 -2.19
N PRO A 41 -9.20 -14.20 -3.04
CA PRO A 41 -8.79 -14.37 -4.43
C PRO A 41 -8.73 -13.02 -5.13
N PRO A 42 -7.88 -12.86 -6.17
CA PRO A 42 -7.88 -11.65 -6.98
C PRO A 42 -9.25 -11.46 -7.63
N VAL A 43 -9.79 -10.25 -7.55
CA VAL A 43 -10.93 -9.85 -8.36
C VAL A 43 -10.45 -9.86 -9.81
N SER A 44 -10.95 -10.80 -10.61
CA SER A 44 -10.75 -10.75 -12.05
C SER A 44 -11.41 -9.46 -12.53
N ALA A 45 -10.60 -8.49 -12.94
CA ALA A 45 -11.08 -7.40 -13.79
C ALA A 45 -11.45 -8.03 -15.13
N SER A 46 -12.65 -8.61 -15.21
CA SER A 46 -13.32 -8.75 -16.48
C SER A 46 -13.30 -7.35 -17.08
N HIS A 47 -12.58 -7.17 -18.18
CA HIS A 47 -12.74 -5.98 -19.02
C HIS A 47 -14.10 -6.10 -19.71
N ASP A 48 -15.17 -6.17 -18.92
CA ASP A 48 -16.51 -5.89 -19.36
C ASP A 48 -16.68 -4.39 -19.17
N ASP A 49 -16.56 -3.68 -20.29
CA ASP A 49 -16.89 -2.28 -20.48
C ASP A 49 -18.29 -2.00 -19.93
N GLY A 50 -18.38 -1.63 -18.64
CA GLY A 50 -19.68 -1.54 -18.00
C GLY A 50 -19.64 -0.96 -16.59
N ALA A 51 -19.71 0.36 -16.54
CA ALA A 51 -20.17 1.18 -15.39
C ALA A 51 -19.16 1.53 -14.28
N LEU A 52 -18.52 2.69 -14.47
CA LEU A 52 -18.66 3.88 -13.62
C LEU A 52 -18.66 3.66 -12.10
N ILE A 53 -17.48 3.41 -11.51
CA ILE A 53 -17.10 4.01 -10.22
C ILE A 53 -15.60 4.35 -10.31
N GLY A 54 -15.25 5.62 -10.18
CA GLY A 54 -13.87 6.01 -9.82
C GLY A 54 -12.88 6.17 -10.97
N CYS A 55 -13.26 6.91 -12.02
CA CYS A 55 -12.31 7.45 -13.00
C CYS A 55 -11.43 8.57 -12.40
N ALA A 56 -10.85 8.30 -11.24
CA ALA A 56 -9.63 8.94 -10.81
C ALA A 56 -8.56 7.86 -10.93
N THR A 57 -7.93 7.80 -12.09
CA THR A 57 -6.60 7.23 -12.23
C THR A 57 -5.73 7.96 -11.21
N LEU A 58 -5.64 7.42 -9.99
CA LEU A 58 -4.63 7.86 -9.04
C LEU A 58 -3.32 7.73 -9.79
N PRO A 59 -2.48 8.78 -9.85
CA PRO A 59 -1.17 8.66 -10.46
C PRO A 59 -0.51 7.49 -9.74
N THR A 60 -0.30 6.41 -10.48
CA THR A 60 0.44 5.26 -9.98
C THR A 60 1.83 5.83 -9.75
N TYR A 61 2.12 6.18 -8.49
CA TYR A 61 3.36 6.81 -8.10
C TYR A 61 4.45 5.76 -8.33
N ARG A 62 5.03 5.78 -9.53
CA ARG A 62 6.18 4.96 -9.88
C ARG A 62 7.34 5.52 -9.08
N TYR A 63 7.64 4.84 -8.00
CA TYR A 63 8.78 5.13 -7.14
C TYR A 63 10.02 4.50 -7.80
N ASP A 64 10.52 5.14 -8.86
CA ASP A 64 11.66 4.64 -9.63
C ASP A 64 12.98 4.75 -8.84
N ASP A 65 13.12 5.71 -7.90
CA ASP A 65 14.26 5.80 -6.99
C ASP A 65 13.86 6.37 -5.61
N PRO A 66 13.83 5.53 -4.55
CA PRO A 66 13.45 5.95 -3.20
C PRO A 66 14.48 6.85 -2.50
N PHE A 67 15.70 6.95 -3.03
CA PHE A 67 16.81 7.70 -2.42
C PHE A 67 17.12 9.00 -3.16
N ALA A 68 16.43 9.27 -4.28
CA ALA A 68 16.56 10.54 -4.98
C ALA A 68 16.06 11.68 -4.08
N PRO A 69 16.78 12.82 -4.06
CA PRO A 69 16.36 13.96 -3.25
C PRO A 69 15.02 14.50 -3.75
N ALA A 70 14.10 14.76 -2.79
CA ALA A 70 12.73 15.21 -3.10
C ALA A 70 12.67 16.60 -3.77
N VAL A 71 13.74 17.39 -3.64
CA VAL A 71 13.93 18.72 -4.23
C VAL A 71 15.41 18.91 -4.58
N ASP A 72 15.70 19.85 -5.47
CA ASP A 72 17.08 20.14 -5.84
C ASP A 72 17.89 20.66 -4.63
N PRO A 73 19.15 20.23 -4.44
CA PRO A 73 19.98 20.66 -3.32
C PRO A 73 20.14 22.19 -3.21
N SER A 74 20.07 22.94 -4.32
CA SER A 74 20.16 24.40 -4.32
C SER A 74 18.93 25.09 -3.71
N GLU A 75 17.82 24.38 -3.51
CA GLU A 75 16.63 24.87 -2.83
C GLU A 75 16.69 24.70 -1.31
N TRP A 76 17.72 24.05 -0.78
CA TRP A 76 17.87 23.86 0.66
C TRP A 76 18.23 25.18 1.35
N ASN A 77 17.43 25.56 2.36
CA ASN A 77 17.66 26.76 3.18
C ASN A 77 19.04 26.77 3.87
N ALA A 78 19.68 25.60 4.04
CA ALA A 78 21.03 25.50 4.59
C ALA A 78 22.11 26.15 3.69
N LEU A 79 21.85 26.29 2.38
CA LEU A 79 22.77 26.87 1.40
C LEU A 79 22.39 28.30 0.98
N ASN A 80 21.22 28.79 1.39
CA ASN A 80 20.71 30.13 1.06
C ASN A 80 20.36 30.93 2.33
N PRO A 81 21.36 31.49 3.04
CA PRO A 81 21.17 32.15 4.33
C PRO A 81 20.36 33.46 4.29
N ASP A 82 20.09 34.00 3.09
CA ASP A 82 19.44 35.28 2.81
C ASP A 82 17.90 35.23 2.86
N LYS A 83 17.27 34.05 2.76
CA LYS A 83 15.79 33.89 2.86
C LYS A 83 15.23 33.96 4.29
N ARG A 84 15.98 34.53 5.25
CA ARG A 84 15.64 34.54 6.69
C ARG A 84 14.79 35.73 7.16
N ASP A 85 14.39 36.63 6.28
CA ASP A 85 13.56 37.77 6.66
C ASP A 85 12.14 37.63 6.11
N GLY A 86 11.18 37.38 7.01
CA GLY A 86 9.78 37.61 6.64
C GLY A 86 8.70 37.09 7.57
N LEU A 87 8.94 36.09 8.43
CA LEU A 87 7.84 35.50 9.22
C LEU A 87 8.31 34.95 10.56
N PHE A 88 8.43 35.80 11.59
CA PHE A 88 8.08 35.43 12.97
C PHE A 88 8.00 36.67 13.89
N TRP A 89 6.82 36.86 14.49
CA TRP A 89 6.36 37.87 15.48
C TRP A 89 5.98 39.29 15.00
N SER A 90 4.70 39.43 14.66
CA SER A 90 3.78 40.35 15.33
C SER A 90 2.45 39.66 15.62
#